data_AF-A0A259S5L5-F1
#
_entry.id   AF-A0A259S5L5-F1
#
_cell.length_a   1.000
_cell.length_b   1.000
_cell.length_c   1.000
_cell.angle_alpha   90.00
_cell.angle_beta   90.00
_cell.angle_gamma   90.00
#
_symmetry.space_group_name_H-M   'P 1'
#
loop_
_entity.id
_entity.type
_entity.pdbx_description
1 polymer ?
#
loop_
_entity_poly.entity_id
_entity_poly.type
_entity_poly.pdbx_seq_one_letter_code
_entity_poly.pdbx_strand_id
1 'polypeptide(L)'
;LGDRTWLAHGIHFDDDEIARLGAAGTAVSHCATSNMRLASGIARAVELEAAGVPVGLGVDGSASNDGSNMMMEVRQALYLQRLRYGAAAVTPERALDWATQGSARALGRSDIGVLRPGAQADLAMFTLDELRFSGSHDPLAALLLCGAERADRVMVGGTWRVLDGRIVGLDVPQLIAHHSEAARALLARHG
;
A
#
# COMPACT_ATOMS: atom_id res chain seq x y z
N LEU A 1 15.70 7.17 17.40
CA LEU A 1 15.01 7.22 16.09
C LEU A 1 16.05 7.64 15.06
N GLY A 2 16.03 7.05 13.87
CA GLY A 2 17.03 7.25 12.81
C GLY A 2 16.56 6.68 11.48
N ASP A 3 17.36 6.85 10.43
CA ASP A 3 17.08 6.45 9.04
C ASP A 3 16.92 4.94 8.81
N ARG A 4 17.27 4.12 9.80
CA ARG A 4 17.06 2.66 9.81
C ARG A 4 15.81 2.22 10.58
N THR A 5 14.99 3.17 11.04
CA THR A 5 13.76 2.90 11.80
C THR A 5 12.56 3.32 10.98
N TRP A 6 11.51 2.49 11.00
CA TRP A 6 10.19 2.89 10.53
C TRP A 6 9.15 2.58 11.60
N LEU A 7 8.13 3.43 11.69
CA LEU A 7 7.03 3.32 12.65
C LEU A 7 5.73 3.01 11.90
N ALA A 8 4.94 2.09 12.43
CA ALA A 8 3.63 1.76 11.85
C ALA A 8 2.56 2.80 12.23
N HIS A 9 1.56 2.94 11.38
CA HIS A 9 0.33 3.74 11.54
C HIS A 9 0.50 5.27 11.52
N GLY A 10 1.34 5.83 12.38
CA GLY A 10 1.66 7.27 12.43
C GLY A 10 0.47 8.21 12.70
N ILE A 11 -0.44 7.82 13.60
CA ILE A 11 -1.73 8.50 13.80
C ILE A 11 -1.63 9.68 14.76
N HIS A 12 -0.91 9.51 15.88
CA HIS A 12 -1.02 10.38 17.04
C HIS A 12 0.21 11.28 17.28
N PHE A 13 1.03 11.50 16.24
CA PHE A 13 2.17 12.39 16.37
C PHE A 13 1.74 13.86 16.42
N ASP A 14 2.29 14.59 17.39
CA ASP A 14 2.22 16.05 17.42
C ASP A 14 3.21 16.71 16.46
N ASP A 15 3.20 18.04 16.36
CA ASP A 15 4.04 18.80 15.43
C ASP A 15 5.54 18.64 15.74
N ASP A 16 5.92 18.59 17.01
CA ASP A 16 7.31 18.46 17.45
C ASP A 16 7.84 17.04 17.15
N GLU A 17 7.01 16.02 17.37
CA GLU A 17 7.32 14.64 17.03
C GLU A 17 7.48 14.44 15.52
N ILE A 18 6.60 15.03 14.70
CA ILE A 18 6.71 15.01 13.24
C ILE A 18 8.02 15.65 12.78
N ALA A 19 8.36 16.83 13.30
CA ALA A 19 9.61 17.52 12.96
C ALA A 19 10.85 16.68 13.34
N ARG A 20 10.83 16.05 14.51
CA ARG A 20 11.92 15.18 14.99
C ARG A 20 12.06 13.91 14.15
N LEU A 21 10.96 13.30 13.73
CA LEU A 21 10.96 12.14 12.83
C LEU A 21 11.60 12.50 11.49
N GLY A 22 11.22 13.65 10.93
CA GLY A 22 11.77 14.17 9.68
C GLY A 22 13.28 14.43 9.77
N ALA A 23 13.71 15.16 10.81
CA ALA A 23 15.13 15.42 11.06
C ALA A 23 15.96 14.14 11.28
N ALA A 24 15.36 13.10 11.87
CA ALA A 24 16.01 11.81 12.07
C ALA A 24 15.98 10.90 10.83
N GLY A 25 15.21 11.24 9.79
CA GLY A 25 14.96 10.37 8.63
C GLY A 25 14.17 9.11 8.96
N THR A 26 13.48 9.07 10.11
CA THR A 26 12.65 7.91 10.50
C THR A 26 11.43 7.84 9.60
N ALA A 27 11.15 6.65 9.05
CA ALA A 27 10.03 6.47 8.15
C ALA A 27 8.71 6.15 8.87
N VAL A 28 7.59 6.34 8.17
CA VAL A 28 6.26 5.96 8.63
C VAL A 28 5.57 5.09 7.59
N SER A 29 5.04 3.94 8.02
CA SER A 29 4.16 3.09 7.24
C SER A 29 2.70 3.44 7.56
N HIS A 30 2.03 4.16 6.67
CA HIS A 30 0.63 4.52 6.81
C HIS A 30 -0.27 3.31 6.45
N CYS A 31 -1.05 2.84 7.43
CA CYS A 31 -1.99 1.72 7.27
C CYS A 31 -3.44 2.23 7.29
N ALA A 32 -3.87 2.89 6.22
CA ALA A 32 -5.15 3.60 6.13
C ALA A 32 -6.35 2.69 6.44
N THR A 33 -6.41 1.50 5.82
CA THR A 33 -7.54 0.57 6.01
C THR A 33 -7.64 0.13 7.47
N SER A 34 -6.52 -0.22 8.10
CA SER A 34 -6.49 -0.64 9.50
C SER A 34 -6.88 0.47 10.45
N ASN A 35 -6.33 1.66 10.24
CA ASN A 35 -6.67 2.84 11.04
C ASN A 35 -8.17 3.16 10.98
N MET A 36 -8.80 3.00 9.81
CA MET A 36 -10.25 3.17 9.65
C MET A 36 -11.04 2.02 10.26
N ARG A 37 -10.64 0.77 10.01
CA ARG A 37 -11.33 -0.44 10.52
C ARG A 37 -11.38 -0.47 12.04
N LEU A 38 -10.31 -0.04 12.70
CA LEU A 38 -10.20 -0.01 14.16
C LEU A 38 -10.59 1.35 14.78
N ALA A 39 -11.10 2.29 13.98
CA ALA A 39 -11.42 3.66 14.41
C ALA A 39 -10.27 4.37 15.16
N SER A 40 -9.02 4.08 14.79
CA SER A 40 -7.84 4.59 15.48
C SER A 40 -7.54 6.05 15.17
N GLY A 41 -7.88 6.51 13.96
CA GLY A 41 -7.74 7.90 13.55
C GLY A 41 -7.12 8.09 12.17
N ILE A 42 -6.67 9.31 11.87
CA ILE A 42 -6.14 9.69 10.56
C ILE A 42 -4.67 10.09 10.71
N ALA A 43 -3.78 9.34 10.06
CA ALA A 43 -2.36 9.69 10.01
C ALA A 43 -2.13 11.01 9.28
N ARG A 44 -1.20 11.82 9.80
CA ARG A 44 -0.84 13.15 9.27
C ARG A 44 0.14 13.05 8.10
N ALA A 45 -0.20 12.25 7.08
CA ALA A 45 0.74 11.83 6.04
C ALA A 45 1.33 13.01 5.24
N VAL A 46 0.52 14.04 4.98
CA VAL A 46 0.96 15.25 4.27
C VAL A 46 1.96 16.06 5.10
N GLU A 47 1.73 16.25 6.40
CA GLU A 47 2.66 16.94 7.31
C GLU A 47 3.94 16.12 7.53
N LEU A 48 3.83 14.80 7.70
CA LEU A 48 4.97 13.89 7.80
C LEU A 48 5.87 14.02 6.57
N GLU A 49 5.28 13.89 5.38
CA GLU A 49 6.01 14.04 4.12
C GLU A 49 6.66 15.43 3.99
N ALA A 50 5.92 16.49 4.33
CA ALA A 50 6.45 17.86 4.30
C ALA A 50 7.60 18.09 5.29
N ALA A 51 7.62 17.38 6.42
CA ALA A 51 8.71 17.40 7.39
C ALA A 51 9.94 16.57 6.97
N GLY A 52 9.87 15.85 5.84
CA GLY A 52 10.96 15.00 5.35
C GLY A 52 10.91 13.55 5.86
N VAL A 53 9.83 13.13 6.51
CA VAL A 53 9.60 11.73 6.88
C VAL A 53 9.35 10.91 5.61
N PRO A 54 10.10 9.82 5.35
CA PRO A 54 9.72 8.87 4.31
C PRO A 54 8.38 8.21 4.65
N VAL A 55 7.33 8.55 3.90
CA VAL A 55 6.00 7.95 4.05
C VAL A 55 5.82 6.83 3.02
N GLY A 56 5.57 5.62 3.53
CA GLY A 56 5.16 4.45 2.75
C GLY A 56 3.77 3.97 3.16
N LEU A 57 3.27 2.94 2.48
CA LEU A 57 1.99 2.30 2.81
C LEU A 57 2.17 0.87 3.33
N GLY A 58 1.30 0.47 4.25
CA GLY A 58 1.23 -0.89 4.77
C GLY A 58 -0.21 -1.37 4.86
N VAL A 59 -0.45 -2.64 4.54
CA VAL A 59 -1.80 -3.23 4.68
C VAL A 59 -2.12 -3.66 6.11
N ASP A 60 -1.13 -3.68 7.02
CA ASP A 60 -1.26 -4.28 8.36
C ASP A 60 -1.65 -5.78 8.32
N GLY A 61 -1.96 -6.38 9.46
CA GLY A 61 -2.30 -7.80 9.57
C GLY A 61 -3.69 -8.15 9.00
N SER A 62 -3.87 -9.42 8.62
CA SER A 62 -5.15 -9.95 8.12
C SER A 62 -6.28 -9.99 9.16
N ALA A 63 -6.04 -9.55 10.41
CA ALA A 63 -7.05 -9.40 11.44
C ALA A 63 -7.51 -7.93 11.63
N SER A 64 -6.85 -6.99 10.95
CA SER A 64 -7.07 -5.53 11.02
C SER A 64 -7.14 -4.87 9.64
N ASN A 65 -7.33 -5.62 8.56
CA ASN A 65 -7.46 -5.13 7.17
C ASN A 65 -8.33 -6.10 6.38
N ASP A 66 -7.95 -7.37 6.56
CA ASP A 66 -8.55 -8.65 6.17
C ASP A 66 -8.33 -9.03 4.69
N GLY A 67 -8.15 -8.05 3.79
CA GLY A 67 -7.95 -8.30 2.36
C GLY A 67 -6.50 -8.41 1.89
N SER A 68 -5.54 -7.83 2.63
CA SER A 68 -4.11 -7.77 2.26
C SER A 68 -3.86 -7.26 0.82
N ASN A 69 -4.68 -6.33 0.35
CA ASN A 69 -4.66 -5.83 -1.02
C ASN A 69 -4.03 -4.43 -1.08
N MET A 70 -2.81 -4.34 -1.62
CA MET A 70 -2.07 -3.07 -1.69
C MET A 70 -2.78 -2.04 -2.59
N MET A 71 -3.38 -2.44 -3.71
CA MET A 71 -4.04 -1.49 -4.62
C MET A 71 -5.26 -0.84 -3.96
N MET A 72 -6.03 -1.64 -3.22
CA MET A 72 -7.11 -1.13 -2.39
C MET A 72 -6.59 -0.25 -1.24
N GLU A 73 -5.45 -0.60 -0.63
CA GLU A 73 -4.80 0.23 0.40
C GLU A 73 -4.42 1.62 -0.14
N VAL A 74 -3.87 1.70 -1.36
CA VAL A 74 -3.57 2.98 -2.01
C VAL A 74 -4.83 3.81 -2.20
N ARG A 75 -5.93 3.19 -2.66
CA ARG A 75 -7.23 3.88 -2.80
C ARG A 75 -7.77 4.37 -1.47
N GLN A 76 -7.65 3.57 -0.40
CA GLN A 76 -8.08 3.96 0.93
C GLN A 76 -7.23 5.11 1.50
N ALA A 77 -5.91 5.05 1.33
CA ALA A 77 -5.01 6.15 1.68
C ALA A 77 -5.37 7.43 0.90
N LEU A 78 -5.61 7.33 -0.41
CA LEU A 78 -6.06 8.46 -1.23
C LEU A 78 -7.31 9.11 -0.63
N TYR A 79 -8.37 8.36 -0.38
CA TYR A 79 -9.63 8.94 0.10
C TYR A 79 -9.56 9.44 1.53
N LEU A 80 -8.91 8.71 2.43
CA LEU A 80 -8.75 9.13 3.82
C LEU A 80 -7.99 10.46 3.90
N GLN A 81 -6.91 10.58 3.13
CA GLN A 81 -6.10 11.80 3.10
C GLN A 81 -6.83 12.92 2.35
N ARG A 82 -7.60 12.64 1.29
CA ARG A 82 -8.46 13.65 0.64
C ARG A 82 -9.53 14.20 1.57
N LEU A 83 -10.12 13.38 2.43
CA LEU A 83 -11.10 13.85 3.41
C LEU A 83 -10.49 14.87 4.37
N ARG A 84 -9.20 14.73 4.68
CA ARG A 84 -8.46 15.61 5.59
C ARG A 84 -7.86 16.84 4.90
N TYR A 85 -7.25 16.70 3.71
CA TYR A 85 -6.45 17.73 3.05
C TYR A 85 -7.03 18.25 1.72
N GLY A 86 -8.10 17.64 1.22
CA GLY A 86 -8.73 17.98 -0.04
C GLY A 86 -8.13 17.29 -1.27
N ALA A 87 -8.93 17.19 -2.33
CA ALA A 87 -8.59 16.47 -3.57
C ALA A 87 -7.44 17.10 -4.36
N ALA A 88 -7.23 18.41 -4.24
CA ALA A 88 -6.14 19.11 -4.91
C ALA A 88 -4.77 18.81 -4.27
N ALA A 89 -4.73 18.59 -2.95
CA ALA A 89 -3.49 18.30 -2.22
C ALA A 89 -3.08 16.82 -2.33
N VAL A 90 -4.06 15.92 -2.49
CA VAL A 90 -3.83 14.47 -2.54
C VAL A 90 -4.34 13.93 -3.88
N THR A 91 -3.44 13.86 -4.85
CA THR A 91 -3.70 13.33 -6.19
C THR A 91 -3.48 11.82 -6.25
N PRO A 92 -3.98 11.12 -7.30
CA PRO A 92 -3.71 9.71 -7.49
C PRO A 92 -2.21 9.38 -7.58
N GLU A 93 -1.43 10.23 -8.24
CA GLU A 93 0.03 10.12 -8.36
C GLU A 93 0.68 10.15 -6.99
N ARG A 94 0.33 11.11 -6.13
CA ARG A 94 0.89 11.22 -4.77
C ARG A 94 0.61 9.97 -3.93
N ALA A 95 -0.60 9.42 -4.04
CA ALA A 95 -0.94 8.17 -3.35
C ALA A 95 -0.15 6.97 -3.88
N LEU A 96 0.04 6.87 -5.20
CA LEU A 96 0.90 5.85 -5.82
C LEU A 96 2.38 6.04 -5.47
N ASP A 97 2.84 7.27 -5.33
CA ASP A 97 4.19 7.57 -4.87
C ASP A 97 4.41 7.05 -3.46
N TRP A 98 3.47 7.24 -2.52
CA TRP A 98 3.54 6.61 -1.20
C TRP A 98 3.64 5.08 -1.30
N ALA A 99 2.88 4.46 -2.21
CA ALA A 99 2.89 3.01 -2.38
C ALA A 99 4.17 2.46 -3.03
N THR A 100 4.88 3.29 -3.81
CA THR A 100 6.03 2.89 -4.63
C THR A 100 7.33 3.50 -4.10
N GLN A 101 7.74 4.67 -4.62
CA GLN A 101 8.99 5.32 -4.25
C GLN A 101 9.03 5.70 -2.76
N GLY A 102 7.90 6.12 -2.18
CA GLY A 102 7.74 6.42 -0.76
C GLY A 102 8.02 5.20 0.12
N SER A 103 7.37 4.07 -0.18
CA SER A 103 7.66 2.78 0.46
C SER A 103 9.11 2.32 0.26
N ALA A 104 9.70 2.51 -0.93
CA ALA A 104 11.11 2.20 -1.17
C ALA A 104 12.03 3.04 -0.27
N ARG A 105 11.79 4.35 -0.16
CA ARG A 105 12.50 5.24 0.78
C ARG A 105 12.30 4.81 2.22
N ALA A 106 11.08 4.43 2.62
CA ALA A 106 10.79 3.94 3.96
C ALA A 106 11.57 2.67 4.33
N LEU A 107 11.90 1.84 3.32
CA LEU A 107 12.74 0.65 3.46
C LEU A 107 14.24 0.92 3.28
N GLY A 108 14.65 2.17 3.06
CA GLY A 108 16.04 2.54 2.78
C GLY A 108 16.57 1.96 1.45
N ARG A 109 15.69 1.73 0.47
CA ARG A 109 16.01 1.14 -0.83
C ARG A 109 15.89 2.19 -1.94
N SER A 110 16.93 2.31 -2.76
CA SER A 110 16.99 3.23 -3.90
C SER A 110 16.94 2.53 -5.27
N ASP A 111 16.93 1.20 -5.26
CA ASP A 111 16.93 0.31 -6.41
C ASP A 111 15.55 -0.25 -6.76
N ILE A 112 14.49 0.10 -6.01
CA ILE A 112 13.09 -0.32 -6.26
C ILE A 112 12.14 0.89 -6.22
N GLY A 113 10.87 0.69 -6.57
CA GLY A 113 9.82 1.72 -6.49
C GLY A 113 9.87 2.77 -7.59
N VAL A 114 10.74 2.61 -8.59
CA VAL A 114 10.90 3.51 -9.74
C VAL A 114 11.19 2.73 -11.02
N LEU A 115 10.69 3.23 -12.14
CA LEU A 115 10.99 2.68 -13.47
C LEU A 115 12.15 3.47 -14.10
N ARG A 116 13.38 3.00 -13.93
CA ARG A 116 14.58 3.59 -14.56
C ARG A 116 15.67 2.53 -14.80
N PRO A 117 16.57 2.73 -15.78
CA PRO A 117 17.75 1.88 -15.95
C PRO A 117 18.54 1.75 -14.64
N GLY A 118 18.96 0.53 -14.29
CA GLY A 118 19.70 0.23 -13.07
C GLY A 118 18.85 -0.08 -11.83
N ALA A 119 17.54 0.17 -11.86
CA ALA A 119 16.62 -0.33 -10.83
C ALA A 119 16.26 -1.81 -11.07
N GLN A 120 15.76 -2.49 -10.04
CA GLN A 120 15.18 -3.82 -10.15
C GLN A 120 13.99 -3.80 -11.09
N ALA A 121 13.81 -4.88 -11.85
CA ALA A 121 12.62 -5.11 -12.65
C ALA A 121 11.46 -5.63 -11.77
N ASP A 122 10.98 -4.74 -10.90
CA ASP A 122 9.80 -4.93 -10.03
C ASP A 122 8.62 -4.18 -10.66
N LEU A 123 7.70 -4.92 -11.29
CA LEU A 123 6.61 -4.36 -12.09
C LEU A 123 5.27 -4.94 -11.64
N ALA A 124 4.23 -4.10 -11.57
CA ALA A 124 2.84 -4.52 -11.47
C ALA A 124 2.07 -3.90 -12.63
N MET A 125 1.34 -4.72 -13.38
CA MET A 125 0.60 -4.33 -14.57
C MET A 125 -0.87 -4.63 -14.37
N PHE A 126 -1.73 -3.68 -14.73
CA PHE A 126 -3.18 -3.74 -14.57
C PHE A 126 -3.84 -3.55 -15.92
N THR A 127 -4.88 -4.32 -16.21
CA THR A 127 -5.71 -4.08 -17.40
C THR A 127 -6.76 -3.00 -17.09
N LEU A 128 -7.23 -2.34 -18.13
CA LEU A 128 -8.28 -1.30 -18.06
C LEU A 128 -9.47 -1.63 -18.97
N ASP A 129 -9.63 -2.91 -19.32
CA ASP A 129 -10.64 -3.43 -20.24
C ASP A 129 -11.94 -3.88 -19.54
N GLU A 130 -12.04 -3.67 -18.22
CA GLU A 130 -13.26 -3.90 -17.46
C GLU A 130 -14.25 -2.73 -17.53
N LEU A 131 -15.54 -3.03 -17.38
CA LEU A 131 -16.63 -2.05 -17.37
C LEU A 131 -16.38 -0.89 -16.38
N ARG A 132 -15.75 -1.15 -15.22
CA ARG A 132 -15.47 -0.13 -14.21
C ARG A 132 -14.54 0.99 -14.70
N PHE A 133 -13.69 0.70 -15.68
CA PHE A 133 -12.73 1.66 -16.26
C PHE A 133 -13.28 2.37 -17.51
N SER A 134 -14.41 1.89 -18.04
CA SER A 134 -15.01 2.41 -19.27
C SER A 134 -15.31 3.91 -19.17
N GLY A 135 -14.71 4.70 -20.05
CA GLY A 135 -14.90 6.16 -20.11
C GLY A 135 -13.90 6.98 -19.29
N SER A 136 -12.95 6.35 -18.58
CA SER A 136 -11.83 7.09 -18.01
C SER A 136 -10.89 7.60 -19.11
N HIS A 137 -10.44 8.84 -18.97
CA HIS A 137 -9.45 9.46 -19.87
C HIS A 137 -8.03 9.45 -19.28
N ASP A 138 -7.91 9.15 -17.99
CA ASP A 138 -6.65 9.02 -17.28
C ASP A 138 -6.50 7.58 -16.77
N PRO A 139 -5.58 6.79 -17.33
CA PRO A 139 -5.40 5.40 -16.94
C PRO A 139 -4.86 5.23 -15.51
N LEU A 140 -4.05 6.18 -15.04
CA LEU A 140 -3.44 6.11 -13.71
C LEU A 140 -4.48 6.45 -12.63
N ALA A 141 -5.23 7.53 -12.86
CA ALA A 141 -6.35 7.88 -12.00
C ALA A 141 -7.43 6.79 -12.03
N ALA A 142 -7.67 6.12 -13.17
CA ALA A 142 -8.63 5.02 -13.27
C ALA A 142 -8.32 3.89 -12.27
N LEU A 143 -7.05 3.52 -12.10
CA LEU A 143 -6.66 2.48 -11.14
C LEU A 143 -7.16 2.80 -9.73
N LEU A 144 -7.00 4.05 -9.30
CA LEU A 144 -7.42 4.44 -7.96
C LEU A 144 -8.88 4.83 -7.86
N LEU A 145 -9.43 5.59 -8.82
CA LEU A 145 -10.75 6.20 -8.74
C LEU A 145 -11.86 5.27 -9.22
N CYS A 146 -11.58 4.36 -10.15
CA CYS A 146 -12.50 3.30 -10.55
C CYS A 146 -12.30 2.01 -9.75
N GLY A 147 -11.21 1.91 -8.97
CA GLY A 147 -10.98 0.82 -8.02
C GLY A 147 -10.47 -0.45 -8.67
N ALA A 148 -9.24 -0.43 -9.17
CA ALA A 148 -8.48 -1.62 -9.50
C ALA A 148 -8.16 -2.41 -8.22
N GLU A 149 -8.21 -3.74 -8.31
CA GLU A 149 -7.96 -4.63 -7.17
C GLU A 149 -7.04 -5.80 -7.50
N ARG A 150 -6.82 -6.09 -8.79
CA ARG A 150 -6.05 -7.25 -9.24
C ARG A 150 -5.10 -6.84 -10.35
N ALA A 151 -3.81 -7.12 -10.17
CA ALA A 151 -2.84 -7.01 -11.24
C ALA A 151 -3.00 -8.18 -12.21
N ASP A 152 -2.91 -7.89 -13.50
CA ASP A 152 -2.83 -8.90 -14.57
C ASP A 152 -1.46 -9.59 -14.55
N ARG A 153 -0.40 -8.80 -14.37
CA ARG A 153 0.97 -9.32 -14.31
C ARG A 153 1.77 -8.69 -13.19
N VAL A 154 2.65 -9.48 -12.59
CA VAL A 154 3.58 -9.02 -11.56
C VAL A 154 4.95 -9.64 -11.84
N MET A 155 5.98 -8.81 -11.89
CA MET A 155 7.37 -9.20 -11.99
C MET A 155 8.12 -8.76 -10.73
N VAL A 156 9.01 -9.62 -10.22
CA VAL A 156 9.89 -9.31 -9.09
C VAL A 156 11.31 -9.69 -9.47
N GLY A 157 12.23 -8.73 -9.45
CA GLY A 157 13.64 -8.90 -9.80
C GLY A 157 13.84 -9.52 -11.19
N GLY A 158 13.00 -9.16 -12.17
CA GLY A 158 13.05 -9.74 -13.52
C GLY A 158 12.33 -11.08 -13.68
N THR A 159 11.74 -11.62 -12.61
CA THR A 159 11.04 -12.92 -12.64
C THR A 159 9.52 -12.72 -12.56
N TRP A 160 8.79 -13.24 -13.54
CA TRP A 160 7.32 -13.24 -13.50
C TRP A 160 6.79 -14.08 -12.34
N ARG A 161 5.92 -13.47 -11.51
CA ARG A 161 5.23 -14.10 -10.37
C ARG A 161 3.73 -14.20 -10.57
N VAL A 162 3.16 -13.29 -11.35
CA VAL A 162 1.75 -13.32 -11.79
C VAL A 162 1.71 -13.14 -13.31
N LEU A 163 0.92 -13.98 -13.98
CA LEU A 163 0.63 -13.91 -15.41
C LEU A 163 -0.87 -14.17 -15.62
N ASP A 164 -1.51 -13.34 -16.44
CA ASP A 164 -2.95 -13.43 -16.76
C ASP A 164 -3.83 -13.52 -15.49
N GLY A 165 -3.50 -12.73 -14.47
CA GLY A 165 -4.18 -12.68 -13.18
C GLY A 165 -3.97 -13.89 -12.26
N ARG A 166 -3.05 -14.80 -12.61
CA ARG A 166 -2.78 -16.06 -11.88
C ARG A 166 -1.36 -16.10 -11.32
N ILE A 167 -1.22 -16.60 -10.10
CA ILE A 167 0.07 -16.80 -9.44
C ILE A 167 0.79 -17.99 -10.08
N VAL A 168 2.02 -17.78 -10.53
CA VAL A 168 2.81 -18.82 -11.21
C VAL A 168 3.15 -19.95 -10.25
N GLY A 169 2.79 -21.18 -10.63
CA GLY A 169 3.13 -22.40 -9.89
C GLY A 169 2.34 -22.62 -8.60
N LEU A 170 1.24 -21.88 -8.38
CA LEU A 170 0.43 -22.02 -7.18
C LEU A 170 -0.91 -22.73 -7.47
N ASP A 171 -1.16 -23.83 -6.76
CA ASP A 171 -2.49 -24.45 -6.69
C ASP A 171 -3.38 -23.67 -5.71
N VAL A 172 -4.14 -22.72 -6.26
CA VAL A 172 -5.04 -21.86 -5.47
C VAL A 172 -6.15 -22.68 -4.78
N PRO A 173 -6.87 -23.60 -5.44
CA PRO A 173 -7.83 -24.48 -4.76
C PRO A 173 -7.24 -25.24 -3.58
N GLN A 174 -6.06 -25.85 -3.73
CA GLN A 174 -5.40 -26.58 -2.64
C GLN A 174 -5.03 -25.65 -1.47
N LEU A 175 -4.49 -24.46 -1.78
CA LEU A 175 -4.15 -23.48 -0.76
C LEU A 175 -5.38 -23.01 0.03
N ILE A 176 -6.50 -22.76 -0.66
CA ILE A 176 -7.78 -22.40 -0.02
C ILE A 176 -8.27 -23.52 0.90
N ALA A 177 -8.18 -24.78 0.46
CA ALA A 177 -8.56 -25.93 1.28
C ALA A 177 -7.72 -26.01 2.56
N HIS A 178 -6.40 -25.84 2.45
CA HIS A 178 -5.50 -25.84 3.59
C HIS A 178 -5.80 -24.69 4.58
N HIS A 179 -5.99 -23.46 4.09
CA HIS A 179 -6.35 -22.32 4.94
C HIS A 179 -7.68 -22.54 5.67
N SER A 180 -8.66 -23.14 4.98
CA SER A 180 -9.99 -23.44 5.54
C SER A 180 -9.94 -24.52 6.62
N GLU A 181 -9.05 -25.51 6.49
CA GLU A 181 -8.80 -26.51 7.54
C GLU A 181 -8.10 -25.87 8.75
N ALA A 182 -7.05 -25.08 8.52
CA ALA A 182 -6.32 -24.39 9.59
C ALA A 182 -7.25 -23.47 10.39
N ALA A 183 -8.13 -22.71 9.72
CA ALA A 183 -9.11 -21.84 10.38
C ALA A 183 -10.10 -22.63 11.25
N ARG A 184 -10.65 -23.75 10.73
CA ARG A 184 -11.53 -24.63 11.52
C ARG A 184 -10.83 -25.21 12.74
N ALA A 185 -9.57 -25.64 12.59
CA ALA A 185 -8.79 -26.18 13.70
C ALA A 185 -8.48 -25.13 14.78
N LEU A 186 -8.20 -23.88 14.38
CA LEU A 186 -7.99 -22.77 15.31
C LEU A 186 -9.27 -22.49 16.13
N LEU A 187 -10.42 -22.41 15.46
CA LEU A 187 -11.70 -22.17 16.13
C LEU A 187 -12.06 -23.29 17.10
N ALA A 188 -11.81 -24.55 16.75
CA ALA A 188 -12.08 -25.69 17.63
C ALA A 188 -11.21 -25.74 18.90
N ARG A 189 -10.07 -25.04 18.94
CA ARG A 189 -9.19 -24.96 20.12
C ARG A 189 -9.57 -23.86 21.10
N HIS A 190 -10.36 -22.90 20.65
CA HIS A 190 -10.67 -21.67 21.37
C HIS A 190 -12.18 -21.37 21.46
N GLY A 191 -13.03 -22.32 21.05
CA GLY A 191 -14.48 -22.31 21.25
C GLY A 191 -14.86 -23.43 22.22
#